data_AF-A0A815YXE4-F1
#
_entry.id   AF-A0A815YXE4-F1
#
_cell.length_a   1.000
_cell.length_b   1.000
_cell.length_c   1.000
_cell.angle_alpha   90.00
_cell.angle_beta   90.00
_cell.angle_gamma   90.00
#
_symmetry.space_group_name_H-M   'P 1'
#
loop_
_entity.id
_entity.type
_entity.pdbx_description
1 polymer ?
#
loop_
_entity_poly.entity_id
_entity_poly.type
_entity_poly.pdbx_seq_one_letter_code
_entity_poly.pdbx_strand_id
1 'polypeptide(L)'
;MQHQLVLYFRRLAIRILTHSLFSTLVMLTILTNCIFMTLKNVPEMNEYVTFFIDFENVAVLRTFRVLRALKTVAVVPGLKTIVNALIQSFISLRDVSVLSSFILSIFALIGLQLYMGVLRQKCVPTYESFLNNSNISSIKSNMTYAIYLKEIDNEINWYKENDIFLLCENASGSTKCPSDYICWKDRGMNFDNYGWAMPACFRLMTQDY
;
A
#
# COMPACT_ATOMS: atom_id res chain seq x y z
N MET A 1 31.17 20.05 52.45
CA MET A 1 30.04 20.89 51.96
C MET A 1 29.53 20.45 50.59
N GLN A 2 30.37 20.29 49.56
CA GLN A 2 29.91 19.91 48.20
C GLN A 2 29.21 18.54 48.11
N HIS A 3 29.66 17.53 48.86
CA HIS A 3 29.09 16.17 48.82
C HIS A 3 27.63 16.07 49.30
N GLN A 4 27.25 16.84 50.33
CA GLN A 4 25.88 16.88 50.88
C GLN A 4 24.91 17.56 49.88
N LEU A 5 25.39 18.58 49.18
CA LEU A 5 24.60 19.38 48.25
C LEU A 5 24.28 18.60 46.96
N VAL A 6 25.22 17.79 46.46
CA VAL A 6 24.99 16.87 45.33
C VAL A 6 23.96 15.79 45.66
N LEU A 7 24.01 15.22 46.88
CA LEU A 7 23.02 14.25 47.34
C LEU A 7 21.63 14.88 47.51
N TYR A 8 21.56 16.13 47.97
CA TYR A 8 20.31 16.88 48.08
C TYR A 8 19.69 17.14 46.69
N PHE A 9 20.46 17.62 45.72
CA PHE A 9 19.98 17.81 44.35
C PHE A 9 19.53 16.50 43.69
N ARG A 10 20.26 15.41 43.90
CA ARG A 10 19.90 14.09 43.36
C ARG A 10 18.59 13.57 43.97
N ARG A 11 18.38 13.75 45.29
CA ARG A 11 17.12 13.38 45.96
C ARG A 11 15.95 14.26 45.53
N LEU A 12 16.18 15.57 45.35
CA LEU A 12 15.18 16.51 44.84
C LEU A 12 14.75 16.15 43.41
N ALA A 13 15.71 15.87 42.53
CA ALA A 13 15.47 15.48 41.15
C ALA A 13 14.67 14.18 41.04
N ILE A 14 15.01 13.15 41.82
CA ILE A 14 14.25 11.88 41.85
C ILE A 14 12.81 12.15 42.33
N ARG A 15 12.63 12.95 43.40
CA ARG A 15 11.32 13.27 43.95
C ARG A 15 10.42 14.03 42.97
N ILE A 16 11.01 14.92 42.16
CA ILE A 16 10.32 15.63 41.08
C ILE A 16 9.95 14.65 39.95
N LEU A 17 10.86 13.75 39.55
CA LEU A 17 10.63 12.80 38.47
C LEU A 17 9.56 11.75 38.80
N THR A 18 9.48 11.34 40.07
CA THR A 18 8.49 10.36 40.56
C THR A 18 7.15 11.01 40.96
N HIS A 19 7.05 12.34 40.92
CA HIS A 19 5.83 13.03 41.33
C HIS A 19 4.71 12.81 40.31
N SER A 20 3.51 12.47 40.79
CA SER A 20 2.32 12.25 39.94
C SER A 20 2.06 13.42 38.96
N LEU A 21 2.27 14.66 39.42
CA LEU A 21 2.11 15.86 38.58
C LEU A 21 3.11 15.96 37.41
N PHE A 22 4.33 15.43 37.56
CA PHE A 22 5.30 15.44 36.46
C PHE A 22 4.87 14.47 35.35
N SER A 23 4.34 13.30 35.72
CA SER A 23 3.82 12.32 34.77
C SER A 23 2.58 12.83 34.02
N THR A 24 1.68 13.58 34.68
CA THR A 24 0.49 14.16 34.04
C THR A 24 0.85 15.31 33.09
N LEU A 25 1.83 16.16 33.44
CA LEU A 25 2.34 17.21 32.56
C LEU A 25 3.01 16.64 31.29
N VAL A 26 3.80 15.57 31.43
CA VAL A 26 4.41 14.89 30.27
C VAL A 26 3.33 14.27 29.36
N MET A 27 2.28 13.68 29.92
CA MET A 27 1.17 13.15 29.13
C MET A 27 0.41 14.27 28.41
N LEU A 28 0.08 15.36 29.11
CA LEU A 28 -0.62 16.52 28.55
C LEU A 28 0.16 17.14 27.38
N THR A 29 1.48 17.29 27.51
CA THR A 29 2.33 17.84 26.45
C THR A 29 2.49 16.92 25.23
N ILE A 30 2.39 15.60 25.40
CA ILE A 30 2.35 14.64 24.29
C ILE A 30 0.99 14.71 23.60
N LEU A 31 -0.11 14.72 24.36
CA LEU A 31 -1.46 14.80 23.81
C LEU A 31 -1.70 16.11 23.06
N THR A 32 -1.27 17.26 23.59
CA THR A 32 -1.38 18.55 22.88
C THR A 32 -0.57 18.56 21.59
N ASN A 33 0.63 17.96 21.56
CA ASN A 33 1.40 17.77 20.32
C ASN A 33 0.67 16.86 19.32
N CYS A 34 0.05 15.77 19.77
CA CYS A 34 -0.68 14.86 18.90
C CYS A 34 -1.92 15.53 18.31
N ILE A 35 -2.67 16.28 19.12
CA ILE A 35 -3.83 17.07 18.67
C ILE A 35 -3.38 18.12 17.63
N PHE A 36 -2.28 18.82 17.89
CA PHE A 36 -1.72 19.81 16.94
C PHE A 36 -1.36 19.20 15.58
N MET A 37 -0.89 17.95 15.53
CA MET A 37 -0.64 17.27 14.25
C MET A 37 -1.91 16.85 13.50
N THR A 38 -3.03 16.68 14.20
CA THR A 38 -4.34 16.33 13.61
C THR A 38 -5.15 17.54 13.17
N LEU A 39 -4.83 18.73 13.68
CA LEU A 39 -5.39 19.99 13.21
C LEU A 39 -4.89 20.23 11.80
N LYS A 40 -5.72 19.87 10.82
CA LYS A 40 -5.55 20.23 9.41
C LYS A 40 -5.43 21.75 9.36
N ASN A 41 -4.32 22.25 8.80
CA ASN A 41 -3.89 23.66 8.65
C ASN A 41 -2.81 24.10 9.64
N VAL A 42 -1.57 23.64 9.39
CA VAL A 42 -0.36 24.31 9.91
C VAL A 42 -0.12 25.55 9.06
N PRO A 43 -0.21 26.78 9.59
CA PRO A 43 0.11 28.00 8.85
C PRO A 43 1.61 28.06 8.50
N GLU A 44 1.89 28.74 7.39
CA GLU A 44 3.12 28.81 6.60
C GLU A 44 4.37 29.32 7.35
N MET A 45 4.87 28.57 8.33
CA MET A 45 6.18 28.84 8.98
C MET A 45 7.26 27.82 8.59
N ASN A 46 7.04 27.06 7.51
CA ASN A 46 7.94 25.98 7.09
C ASN A 46 8.79 26.29 5.85
N GLU A 47 8.61 27.42 5.17
CA GLU A 47 9.29 27.69 3.90
C GLU A 47 10.82 27.77 4.01
N TYR A 48 11.37 28.20 5.16
CA TYR A 48 12.83 28.32 5.33
C TYR A 48 13.54 27.03 5.74
N VAL A 49 12.82 26.05 6.31
CA VAL A 49 13.43 24.81 6.82
C VAL A 49 13.35 23.67 5.80
N THR A 50 12.43 23.76 4.83
CA THR A 50 12.31 22.76 3.77
C THR A 50 13.37 22.89 2.68
N PHE A 51 13.88 24.09 2.42
CA PHE A 51 14.86 24.37 1.34
C PHE A 51 16.25 23.73 1.55
N PHE A 52 16.60 23.31 2.78
CA PHE A 52 17.87 22.62 3.04
C PHE A 52 17.77 21.09 2.95
N ILE A 53 16.57 20.54 2.75
CA ILE A 53 16.33 19.09 2.74
C ILE A 53 15.40 18.73 1.56
N ASP A 54 15.73 19.19 0.35
CA ASP A 54 15.12 18.70 -0.89
C ASP A 54 15.75 17.36 -1.31
N PHE A 55 15.67 16.37 -0.42
CA PHE A 55 15.66 14.98 -0.87
C PHE A 55 14.19 14.64 -1.14
N GLU A 56 13.89 14.23 -2.37
CA GLU A 56 12.57 13.93 -2.95
C GLU A 56 11.78 12.79 -2.22
N ASN A 57 12.07 12.48 -0.96
CA ASN A 57 11.41 11.42 -0.19
C ASN A 57 11.42 11.62 1.34
N VAL A 58 11.50 12.85 1.86
CA VAL A 58 11.43 13.12 3.32
C VAL A 58 9.99 13.23 3.83
N ALA A 59 8.98 13.11 2.96
CA ALA A 59 7.57 13.09 3.34
C ALA A 59 7.24 11.96 4.34
N VAL A 60 7.82 10.76 4.15
CA VAL A 60 7.70 9.63 5.09
C VAL A 60 8.43 9.90 6.41
N LEU A 61 9.57 10.61 6.38
CA LEU A 61 10.28 10.97 7.62
C LEU A 61 9.46 11.92 8.50
N ARG A 62 8.56 12.71 7.91
CA ARG A 62 7.61 13.55 8.66
C ARG A 62 6.51 12.73 9.34
N THR A 63 6.09 11.58 8.80
CA THR A 63 5.09 10.71 9.43
C THR A 63 5.64 9.96 10.65
N PHE A 64 6.96 9.72 10.74
CA PHE A 64 7.58 9.14 11.95
C PHE A 64 7.39 9.98 13.22
N ARG A 65 7.08 11.28 13.13
CA ARG A 65 6.76 12.11 14.29
C ARG A 65 5.49 11.63 15.02
N VAL A 66 4.57 10.93 14.31
CA VAL A 66 3.39 10.27 14.88
C VAL A 66 3.77 9.17 15.87
N LEU A 67 4.93 8.53 15.72
CA LEU A 67 5.43 7.55 16.68
C LEU A 67 5.71 8.15 18.07
N ARG A 68 5.74 9.49 18.23
CA ARG A 68 5.76 10.12 19.55
C ARG A 68 4.51 9.79 20.37
N ALA A 69 3.36 9.57 19.73
CA ALA A 69 2.15 9.10 20.40
C ALA A 69 2.37 7.74 21.08
N LEU A 70 3.25 6.89 20.53
CA LEU A 70 3.63 5.60 21.13
C LEU A 70 4.38 5.77 22.47
N LYS A 71 4.98 6.94 22.75
CA LYS A 71 5.59 7.22 24.07
C LYS A 71 4.56 7.20 25.20
N THR A 72 3.27 7.41 24.93
CA THR A 72 2.21 7.32 25.93
C THR A 72 2.06 5.91 26.50
N VAL A 73 2.37 4.86 25.72
CA VAL A 73 2.42 3.45 26.16
C VAL A 73 3.43 3.24 27.29
N ALA A 74 4.57 3.95 27.24
CA ALA A 74 5.60 3.85 28.27
C ALA A 74 5.30 4.72 29.51
N VAL A 75 4.48 5.77 29.37
CA VAL A 75 4.11 6.70 30.45
C VAL A 75 2.94 6.17 31.29
N VAL A 76 1.99 5.45 30.68
CA VAL A 76 0.83 4.89 31.38
C VAL A 76 1.08 3.43 31.76
N PRO A 77 1.20 3.09 33.05
CA PRO A 77 1.53 1.73 33.49
C PRO A 77 0.48 0.68 33.07
N GLY A 78 -0.80 1.07 32.98
CA GLY A 78 -1.87 0.18 32.52
C GLY A 78 -1.77 -0.20 31.02
N LEU A 79 -1.32 0.73 30.18
CA LEU A 79 -1.19 0.50 28.73
C LEU A 79 0.01 -0.40 28.41
N LYS A 80 1.07 -0.34 29.24
CA LYS A 80 2.24 -1.22 29.14
C LYS A 80 1.87 -2.71 29.27
N THR A 81 0.95 -3.04 30.18
CA THR A 81 0.50 -4.43 30.38
C THR A 81 -0.24 -4.97 29.15
N ILE A 82 -1.09 -4.15 28.52
CA ILE A 82 -1.82 -4.51 27.30
C ILE A 82 -0.85 -4.75 26.15
N VAL A 83 0.11 -3.85 25.93
CA VAL A 83 1.09 -3.99 24.85
C VAL A 83 2.00 -5.21 25.08
N ASN A 84 2.39 -5.49 26.32
CA ASN A 84 3.16 -6.69 26.63
C ASN A 84 2.35 -7.97 26.35
N ALA A 85 1.06 -7.99 26.69
CA ALA A 85 0.17 -9.09 26.36
C ALA A 85 -0.02 -9.25 24.84
N LEU A 86 -0.18 -8.14 24.10
CA LEU A 86 -0.28 -8.16 22.64
C LEU A 86 0.98 -8.73 21.98
N ILE A 87 2.17 -8.28 22.41
CA ILE A 87 3.45 -8.78 21.89
C ILE A 87 3.59 -10.28 22.20
N GLN A 88 3.20 -10.71 23.40
CA GLN A 88 3.21 -12.12 23.78
C GLN A 88 2.29 -12.96 22.88
N SER A 89 1.11 -12.44 22.52
CA SER A 89 0.20 -13.08 21.57
C SER A 89 0.78 -13.16 20.15
N PHE A 90 1.49 -12.14 19.68
CA PHE A 90 2.13 -12.19 18.36
C PHE A 90 3.26 -13.24 18.30
N ILE A 91 4.00 -13.41 19.39
CA ILE A 91 5.09 -14.37 19.48
C ILE A 91 4.55 -15.81 19.46
N SER A 92 3.43 -16.08 20.14
CA SER A 92 2.80 -17.41 20.10
C SER A 92 2.15 -17.73 18.75
N LEU A 93 1.70 -16.72 18.01
CA LEU A 93 1.16 -16.86 16.65
C LEU A 93 2.23 -16.98 15.56
N ARG A 94 3.52 -16.69 15.87
CA ARG A 94 4.62 -16.72 14.90
C ARG A 94 4.76 -18.07 14.21
N ASP A 95 4.64 -19.16 14.96
CA ASP A 95 4.86 -20.49 14.39
C ASP A 95 3.77 -20.84 13.37
N VAL A 96 2.52 -20.42 13.64
CA VAL A 96 1.40 -20.53 12.69
C VAL A 96 1.57 -19.59 11.50
N SER A 97 2.07 -18.36 11.71
CA SER A 97 2.27 -17.41 10.61
C SER A 97 3.38 -17.84 9.64
N VAL A 98 4.45 -18.47 10.13
CA VAL A 98 5.51 -19.07 9.30
C VAL A 98 4.97 -20.25 8.51
N LEU A 99 4.20 -21.15 9.15
CA LEU A 99 3.55 -22.26 8.46
C LEU A 99 2.59 -21.77 7.36
N SER A 100 1.75 -20.77 7.68
CA SER A 100 0.82 -20.15 6.74
C SER A 100 1.56 -19.49 5.57
N SER A 101 2.64 -18.76 5.84
CA SER A 101 3.49 -18.17 4.79
C SER A 101 4.06 -19.23 3.85
N PHE A 102 4.50 -20.38 4.36
CA PHE A 102 5.06 -21.45 3.53
C PHE A 102 4.01 -22.05 2.58
N ILE A 103 2.82 -22.32 3.10
CA ILE A 103 1.71 -22.85 2.30
C ILE A 103 1.28 -21.84 1.24
N LEU A 104 1.15 -20.56 1.60
CA LEU A 104 0.84 -19.48 0.67
C LEU A 104 1.90 -19.35 -0.43
N SER A 105 3.18 -19.50 -0.10
CA SER A 105 4.26 -19.49 -1.10
C SER A 105 4.13 -20.63 -2.12
N ILE A 106 3.77 -21.84 -1.69
CA ILE A 106 3.54 -22.98 -2.60
C ILE A 106 2.39 -22.67 -3.55
N PHE A 107 1.25 -22.20 -3.03
CA PHE A 107 0.11 -21.84 -3.87
C PHE A 107 0.42 -20.67 -4.81
N ALA A 108 1.20 -19.69 -4.37
CA ALA A 108 1.64 -18.58 -5.21
C ALA A 108 2.55 -19.04 -6.35
N LEU A 109 3.44 -20.01 -6.13
CA LEU A 109 4.30 -20.57 -7.18
C LEU A 109 3.50 -21.42 -8.18
N ILE A 110 2.55 -22.22 -7.71
CA ILE A 110 1.63 -22.98 -8.56
C ILE A 110 0.78 -22.02 -9.40
N GLY A 111 0.19 -21.00 -8.75
CA GLY A 111 -0.63 -19.99 -9.41
C GLY A 111 0.15 -19.16 -10.44
N LEU A 112 1.40 -18.80 -10.13
CA LEU A 112 2.30 -18.14 -11.07
C LEU A 112 2.50 -18.99 -12.33
N GLN A 113 2.80 -20.28 -12.20
CA GLN A 113 3.04 -21.14 -13.37
C GLN A 113 1.78 -21.39 -14.20
N LEU A 114 0.61 -21.50 -13.56
CA LEU A 114 -0.65 -21.74 -14.25
C LEU A 114 -1.23 -20.49 -14.93
N TYR A 115 -1.11 -19.33 -14.28
CA TYR A 115 -1.80 -18.11 -14.70
C TYR A 115 -0.87 -17.02 -15.26
N MET A 116 0.39 -17.36 -15.55
CA MET A 116 1.37 -16.43 -16.13
C MET A 116 0.82 -15.82 -17.43
N GLY A 117 0.53 -14.51 -17.41
CA GLY A 117 0.06 -13.79 -18.59
C GLY A 117 -1.35 -14.15 -19.07
N VAL A 118 -2.12 -14.95 -18.33
CA VAL A 118 -3.51 -15.30 -18.65
C VAL A 118 -4.47 -14.23 -18.11
N LEU A 119 -4.35 -13.88 -16.83
CA LEU A 119 -5.24 -12.93 -16.13
C LEU A 119 -5.10 -11.47 -16.60
N ARG A 120 -4.26 -11.20 -17.59
CA ARG A 120 -4.10 -9.87 -18.21
C ARG A 120 -4.78 -9.78 -19.57
N GLN A 121 -5.37 -10.86 -20.07
CA GLN A 121 -5.94 -10.87 -21.41
C GLN A 121 -7.30 -10.18 -21.42
N LYS A 122 -7.44 -9.17 -22.28
CA LYS A 122 -8.66 -8.35 -22.43
C LYS A 122 -9.10 -8.30 -23.89
N CYS A 123 -10.37 -8.02 -24.11
CA CYS A 123 -10.93 -7.88 -25.45
C CYS A 123 -10.73 -6.45 -25.99
N VAL A 124 -10.05 -6.34 -27.13
CA VAL A 124 -9.76 -5.08 -27.84
C VAL A 124 -10.35 -5.12 -29.24
N PRO A 125 -10.74 -3.97 -29.83
CA PRO A 125 -11.38 -3.97 -31.14
C PRO A 125 -10.44 -4.52 -32.22
N THR A 126 -11.02 -5.26 -33.16
CA THR A 126 -10.34 -5.73 -34.38
C THR A 126 -9.88 -4.54 -35.23
N TYR A 127 -8.82 -4.74 -36.02
CA TYR A 127 -8.35 -3.74 -36.98
C TYR A 127 -9.43 -3.34 -37.99
N GLU A 128 -10.28 -4.29 -38.42
CA GLU A 128 -11.40 -4.02 -39.34
C GLU A 128 -12.48 -3.13 -38.70
N SER A 129 -12.83 -3.40 -37.44
CA SER A 129 -13.78 -2.55 -36.68
C SER A 129 -13.23 -1.14 -36.46
N PHE A 130 -11.93 -1.01 -36.16
CA PHE A 130 -11.26 0.28 -36.05
C PHE A 130 -11.33 1.06 -37.37
N LEU A 131 -11.00 0.42 -38.49
CA LEU A 131 -11.04 1.04 -39.82
C LEU A 131 -12.44 1.54 -40.20
N ASN A 132 -13.50 0.79 -39.86
CA ASN A 132 -14.88 1.19 -40.19
C ASN A 132 -15.34 2.43 -39.40
N ASN A 133 -14.84 2.60 -38.16
CA ASN A 133 -15.17 3.75 -37.33
C ASN A 133 -14.37 5.01 -37.70
N SER A 134 -13.17 4.84 -38.25
CA SER A 134 -12.36 5.93 -38.76
C SER A 134 -12.65 6.17 -40.24
N ASN A 135 -13.24 7.31 -40.62
CA ASN A 135 -13.41 7.75 -42.02
C ASN A 135 -12.05 8.07 -42.71
N ILE A 136 -11.09 7.13 -42.67
CA ILE A 136 -9.71 7.26 -43.15
C ILE A 136 -9.54 6.21 -44.26
N SER A 137 -10.23 6.42 -45.38
CA SER A 137 -10.14 5.57 -46.57
C SER A 137 -8.92 5.87 -47.45
N SER A 138 -7.95 6.68 -47.01
CA SER A 138 -6.90 7.21 -47.89
C SER A 138 -5.50 7.40 -47.30
N ILE A 139 -5.19 6.87 -46.11
CA ILE A 139 -3.84 7.00 -45.52
C ILE A 139 -3.14 5.65 -45.46
N LYS A 140 -1.94 5.58 -46.04
CA LYS A 140 -1.03 4.42 -46.17
C LYS A 140 -1.07 3.46 -44.98
N SER A 141 -1.23 2.18 -45.28
CA SER A 141 -1.35 1.02 -44.38
C SER A 141 -0.37 0.97 -43.18
N ASN A 142 0.85 1.51 -43.28
CA ASN A 142 1.80 1.54 -42.16
C ASN A 142 1.48 2.61 -41.10
N MET A 143 0.95 3.77 -41.49
CA MET A 143 0.61 4.82 -40.52
C MET A 143 -0.64 4.44 -39.72
N THR A 144 -1.59 3.76 -40.38
CA THR A 144 -2.85 3.32 -39.77
C THR A 144 -2.67 2.24 -38.71
N TYR A 145 -1.71 1.31 -38.91
CA TYR A 145 -1.40 0.29 -37.89
C TYR A 145 -0.77 0.88 -36.63
N ALA A 146 0.10 1.89 -36.77
CA ALA A 146 0.69 2.58 -35.62
C ALA A 146 -0.37 3.33 -34.79
N ILE A 147 -1.37 3.93 -35.46
CA ILE A 147 -2.51 4.58 -34.81
C ILE A 147 -3.37 3.53 -34.09
N TYR A 148 -3.63 2.39 -34.73
CA TYR A 148 -4.36 1.27 -34.14
C TYR A 148 -3.69 0.73 -32.86
N LEU A 149 -2.36 0.54 -32.87
CA LEU A 149 -1.64 0.09 -31.67
C LEU A 149 -1.73 1.09 -30.51
N LYS A 150 -1.73 2.39 -30.81
CA LYS A 150 -1.95 3.44 -29.80
C LYS A 150 -3.38 3.42 -29.27
N GLU A 151 -4.34 3.10 -30.13
CA GLU A 151 -5.76 3.00 -29.78
C GLU A 151 -6.05 1.80 -28.85
N ILE A 152 -5.32 0.69 -29.04
CA ILE A 152 -5.39 -0.49 -28.18
C ILE A 152 -4.82 -0.22 -26.77
N ASP A 153 -3.84 0.69 -26.64
CA ASP A 153 -3.26 1.03 -25.33
C ASP A 153 -4.25 1.88 -24.47
N ASN A 154 -5.29 2.46 -25.09
CA ASN A 154 -6.31 3.23 -24.39
C ASN A 154 -7.37 2.30 -23.74
N GLU A 155 -7.43 2.30 -22.40
CA GLU A 155 -8.38 1.49 -21.61
C GLU A 155 -9.88 1.79 -21.90
N ILE A 156 -10.17 2.94 -22.51
CA ILE A 156 -11.53 3.39 -22.85
C ILE A 156 -12.12 2.49 -23.95
N ASN A 157 -11.28 2.00 -24.86
CA ASN A 157 -11.71 1.24 -26.04
C ASN A 157 -11.83 -0.26 -25.79
N TRP A 158 -11.49 -0.71 -24.58
CA TRP A 158 -11.61 -2.12 -24.22
C TRP A 158 -13.05 -2.48 -23.96
N TYR A 159 -13.41 -3.71 -24.31
CA TYR A 159 -14.75 -4.20 -24.06
C TYR A 159 -15.02 -4.28 -22.55
N LYS A 160 -16.14 -3.70 -22.13
CA LYS A 160 -16.63 -3.72 -20.74
C LYS A 160 -18.05 -4.24 -20.72
N GLU A 161 -18.31 -5.13 -19.77
CA GLU A 161 -19.65 -5.62 -19.46
C GLU A 161 -19.98 -5.18 -18.04
N ASN A 162 -21.05 -4.39 -17.86
CA ASN A 162 -21.45 -3.83 -16.57
C ASN A 162 -20.32 -3.07 -15.83
N ASP A 163 -19.59 -2.21 -16.55
CA ASP A 163 -18.41 -1.46 -16.07
C ASP A 163 -17.18 -2.32 -15.68
N ILE A 164 -17.23 -3.64 -15.88
CA ILE A 164 -16.12 -4.56 -15.60
C ILE A 164 -15.47 -4.99 -16.92
N PHE A 165 -14.13 -5.01 -16.97
CA PHE A 165 -13.40 -5.52 -18.12
C PHE A 165 -13.60 -7.03 -18.26
N LEU A 166 -14.01 -7.47 -19.45
CA LEU A 166 -14.13 -8.90 -19.74
C LEU A 166 -12.75 -9.51 -19.96
N LEU A 167 -12.42 -10.53 -19.16
CA LEU A 167 -11.24 -11.36 -19.38
C LEU A 167 -11.51 -12.36 -20.51
N CYS A 168 -10.54 -12.54 -21.38
CA CYS A 168 -10.64 -13.48 -22.50
C CYS A 168 -9.49 -14.47 -22.50
N GLU A 169 -9.72 -15.63 -23.12
CA GLU A 169 -8.65 -16.59 -23.40
C GLU A 169 -9.00 -17.38 -24.67
N ASN A 170 -7.97 -17.76 -25.44
CA ASN A 170 -8.15 -18.47 -26.71
C ASN A 170 -8.30 -20.00 -26.53
N ALA A 171 -8.41 -20.48 -25.28
CA ALA A 171 -8.58 -21.88 -24.95
C ALA A 171 -10.04 -22.33 -25.14
N SER A 172 -10.21 -23.63 -25.41
CA SER A 172 -11.55 -24.21 -25.58
C SER A 172 -12.21 -24.39 -24.20
N GLY A 173 -13.19 -23.53 -23.90
CA GLY A 173 -13.92 -23.53 -22.62
C GLY A 173 -13.84 -22.21 -21.85
N SER A 174 -12.99 -21.27 -22.28
CA SER A 174 -12.88 -19.94 -21.68
C SER A 174 -13.83 -18.95 -22.34
N THR A 175 -14.08 -17.83 -21.65
CA THR A 175 -14.87 -16.72 -22.17
C THR A 175 -14.21 -16.16 -23.43
N LYS A 176 -14.97 -16.15 -24.54
CA LYS A 176 -14.53 -15.60 -25.82
C LYS A 176 -14.99 -14.15 -25.96
N CYS A 177 -14.19 -13.36 -26.67
CA CYS A 177 -14.60 -12.00 -27.04
C CYS A 177 -15.81 -12.02 -27.99
N PRO A 178 -16.68 -10.99 -27.93
CA PRO A 178 -17.77 -10.82 -28.88
C PRO A 178 -17.25 -10.55 -30.30
N SER A 179 -18.14 -10.68 -31.28
CA SER A 179 -17.85 -10.33 -32.68
C SER A 179 -17.26 -8.91 -32.75
N ASP A 180 -16.26 -8.72 -33.61
CA ASP A 180 -15.47 -7.48 -33.79
C ASP A 180 -14.38 -7.19 -32.73
N TYR A 181 -14.19 -8.05 -31.74
CA TYR A 181 -13.10 -7.94 -30.74
C TYR A 181 -12.15 -9.14 -30.78
N ILE A 182 -10.87 -8.88 -30.54
CA ILE A 182 -9.82 -9.90 -30.37
C ILE A 182 -9.25 -9.88 -28.96
N CYS A 183 -8.74 -11.02 -28.54
CA CYS A 183 -8.10 -11.15 -27.24
C CYS A 183 -6.66 -10.64 -27.29
N TRP A 184 -6.32 -9.64 -26.46
CA TRP A 184 -5.02 -8.99 -26.42
C TRP A 184 -4.43 -8.98 -25.01
N LYS A 185 -3.11 -9.11 -24.92
CA LYS A 185 -2.39 -9.22 -23.63
C LYS A 185 -2.06 -7.83 -23.10
N ASP A 186 -2.68 -7.43 -21.98
CA ASP A 186 -2.47 -6.15 -21.31
C ASP A 186 -1.30 -6.17 -20.29
N ARG A 187 -0.87 -4.99 -19.83
CA ARG A 187 0.16 -4.73 -18.81
C ARG A 187 -0.38 -4.50 -17.38
N GLY A 188 -1.64 -4.86 -17.09
CA GLY A 188 -2.37 -4.63 -15.82
C GLY A 188 -1.81 -5.29 -14.52
N MET A 189 -2.67 -5.70 -13.58
CA MET A 189 -2.26 -6.38 -12.33
C MET A 189 -2.02 -7.88 -12.56
N ASN A 190 -0.92 -8.42 -12.02
CA ASN A 190 -0.25 -9.54 -12.68
C ASN A 190 0.02 -10.71 -11.75
N PHE A 191 -0.39 -11.91 -12.16
CA PHE A 191 0.15 -13.15 -11.57
C PHE A 191 1.52 -13.54 -12.13
N ASP A 192 2.18 -12.68 -12.90
CA ASP A 192 3.42 -12.99 -13.63
C ASP A 192 4.69 -12.94 -12.76
N ASN A 193 4.61 -12.34 -11.59
CA ASN A 193 5.74 -12.26 -10.66
C ASN A 193 5.28 -12.69 -9.27
N TYR A 194 6.17 -13.37 -8.54
CA TYR A 194 5.91 -13.83 -7.18
C TYR A 194 5.44 -12.71 -6.23
N GLY A 195 6.00 -11.50 -6.38
CA GLY A 195 5.65 -10.35 -5.55
C GLY A 195 4.19 -9.89 -5.68
N TRP A 196 3.54 -10.17 -6.81
CA TRP A 196 2.11 -9.89 -7.02
C TRP A 196 1.22 -11.11 -6.80
N ALA A 197 1.72 -12.31 -7.11
CA ALA A 197 1.01 -13.57 -6.89
C ALA A 197 0.77 -13.85 -5.40
N MET A 198 1.76 -13.59 -4.54
CA MET A 198 1.66 -13.90 -3.11
C MET A 198 0.55 -13.10 -2.39
N PRO A 199 0.46 -11.76 -2.53
CA PRO A 199 -0.66 -10.98 -1.97
C PRO A 199 -2.02 -11.36 -2.57
N ALA A 200 -2.08 -11.74 -3.85
CA ALA A 200 -3.31 -12.17 -4.49
C ALA A 200 -3.83 -13.49 -3.92
N CYS A 201 -2.95 -14.49 -3.70
CA CYS A 201 -3.29 -15.71 -2.98
C CYS A 201 -3.72 -15.44 -1.54
N PHE A 202 -3.09 -14.47 -0.85
CA PHE A 202 -3.48 -14.07 0.49
C PHE A 202 -4.91 -13.49 0.52
N ARG A 203 -5.27 -12.60 -0.41
CA ARG A 203 -6.63 -12.06 -0.53
C ARG A 203 -7.68 -13.16 -0.74
N LEU A 204 -7.37 -14.17 -1.57
CA LEU A 204 -8.24 -15.33 -1.77
C LEU A 204 -8.43 -16.14 -0.48
N MET A 205 -7.37 -16.29 0.31
CA MET A 205 -7.43 -17.00 1.59
C MET A 205 -8.19 -16.22 2.67
N THR A 206 -8.11 -14.89 2.68
CA THR A 206 -8.85 -14.04 3.63
C THR A 206 -10.29 -13.75 3.19
N GLN A 207 -10.66 -14.11 1.96
CA GLN A 207 -11.97 -13.82 1.36
C GLN A 207 -12.30 -12.32 1.30
N ASP A 208 -11.26 -11.47 1.23
CA ASP A 208 -11.42 -10.03 1.05
C ASP A 208 -11.50 -9.71 -0.45
N TYR A 209 -12.72 -9.48 -0.96
CA TYR A 209 -13.01 -9.08 -2.36
C TYR A 209 -13.03 -7.56 -2.52
#